data_AF-A0A0Q6SWW1-F1
#
_entry.id   AF-A0A0Q6SWW1-F1
#
_cell.length_a   1.000
_cell.length_b   1.000
_cell.length_c   1.000
_cell.angle_alpha   90.00
_cell.angle_beta   90.00
_cell.angle_gamma   90.00
#
_symmetry.space_group_name_H-M   'P 1'
#
loop_
_entity.id
_entity.type
_entity.pdbx_description
1 polymer ?
#
loop_
_entity_poly.entity_id
_entity_poly.type
_entity_poly.pdbx_seq_one_letter_code
_entity_poly.pdbx_strand_id
1 'polypeptide(L)'
;MWKNKSAGDSQIFDCTQPDTWSPSRLAEERSAMIALLERGVPTDEQGWLNLAWRLPTGLRSALIKELAAGNWIVSISDTGWPHPGSVVVSMRERFHATRRAPPQGVSWRAVNVPHYWREELSENSGGTEFLLIT
;
A
#
# COMPACT_ATOMS: atom_id res chain seq x y z
N MET A 1 -4.60 -10.56 8.52
CA MET A 1 -4.32 -10.11 9.90
C MET A 1 -3.08 -9.24 9.89
N TRP A 2 -3.18 -8.07 10.52
CA TRP A 2 -2.06 -7.13 10.63
C TRP A 2 -1.14 -7.47 11.80
N LYS A 3 0.16 -7.40 11.57
CA LYS A 3 1.21 -7.59 12.59
C LYS A 3 2.08 -6.34 12.64
N ASN A 4 2.22 -5.78 13.84
CA ASN A 4 3.14 -4.68 14.07
C ASN A 4 4.58 -5.22 14.18
N LYS A 5 5.46 -4.73 13.30
CA LYS A 5 6.89 -5.04 13.22
C LYS A 5 7.76 -3.80 13.39
N SER A 6 7.17 -2.71 13.88
CA SER A 6 7.85 -1.44 14.09
C SER A 6 9.06 -1.61 15.03
N ALA A 7 10.14 -0.90 14.74
CA ALA A 7 11.38 -0.94 15.50
C ALA A 7 12.03 0.45 15.53
N GLY A 8 12.37 0.93 16.72
CA GLY A 8 12.80 2.31 16.92
C GLY A 8 11.73 3.28 16.43
N ASP A 9 12.14 4.27 15.63
CA ASP A 9 11.24 5.28 15.05
C ASP A 9 10.56 4.81 13.75
N SER A 10 10.93 3.64 13.22
CA SER A 10 10.34 3.11 11.98
C SER A 10 9.08 2.31 12.26
N GLN A 11 7.99 2.64 11.58
CA GLN A 11 6.74 1.91 11.62
C GLN A 11 6.69 0.89 10.47
N ILE A 12 6.38 -0.36 10.80
CA ILE A 12 6.24 -1.44 9.83
C ILE A 12 5.04 -2.29 10.22
N PHE A 13 4.12 -2.50 9.28
CA PHE A 13 2.96 -3.34 9.47
C PHE A 13 2.85 -4.35 8.34
N ASP A 14 2.87 -5.63 8.69
CA ASP A 14 2.69 -6.73 7.74
C ASP A 14 1.25 -7.20 7.77
N CYS A 15 0.67 -7.47 6.59
CA CYS A 15 -0.64 -8.09 6.47
C CYS A 15 -0.49 -9.52 5.97
N THR A 16 -0.63 -10.48 6.88
CA THR A 16 -0.62 -11.90 6.53
C THR A 16 -2.04 -12.40 6.30
N GLN A 17 -2.29 -13.01 5.15
CA GLN A 17 -3.51 -13.78 4.91
C GLN A 17 -3.34 -15.17 5.53
N PRO A 18 -4.24 -15.65 6.41
CA PRO A 18 -4.26 -17.05 6.79
C PRO A 18 -4.62 -17.93 5.59
N ASP A 19 -3.87 -19.00 5.37
CA ASP A 19 -4.12 -19.98 4.29
C ASP A 19 -5.49 -20.67 4.42
N THR A 20 -6.11 -20.58 5.60
CA THR A 20 -7.43 -21.16 5.91
C THR A 20 -8.60 -20.28 5.46
N TRP A 21 -8.36 -19.06 4.97
CA TRP A 21 -9.44 -18.17 4.56
C TRP A 21 -10.05 -18.57 3.21
N SER A 22 -11.38 -18.60 3.16
CA SER A 22 -12.11 -18.79 1.91
C SER A 22 -11.94 -17.57 0.97
N PRO A 23 -12.15 -17.74 -0.34
CA PRO A 23 -12.19 -16.62 -1.29
C PRO A 23 -13.20 -15.53 -0.91
N SER A 24 -14.36 -15.91 -0.34
CA SER A 24 -15.36 -14.96 0.15
C SER A 24 -14.84 -14.13 1.32
N ARG A 25 -14.16 -14.77 2.29
CA ARG A 25 -13.58 -14.06 3.42
C ARG A 25 -12.50 -13.08 2.98
N LEU A 26 -11.67 -13.48 2.03
CA LEU A 26 -10.65 -12.61 1.44
C LEU A 26 -11.29 -11.39 0.75
N ALA A 27 -12.42 -11.57 0.07
CA ALA A 27 -13.16 -10.46 -0.55
C ALA A 27 -13.76 -9.51 0.49
N GLU A 28 -14.39 -10.04 1.54
CA GLU A 28 -14.92 -9.24 2.66
C GLU A 28 -13.83 -8.36 3.29
N GLU A 29 -12.66 -8.93 3.53
CA GLU A 29 -11.53 -8.23 4.16
C GLU A 29 -10.97 -7.13 3.26
N ARG A 30 -10.87 -7.36 1.93
CA ARG A 30 -10.52 -6.27 0.99
C ARG A 30 -11.54 -5.16 1.00
N SER A 31 -12.83 -5.50 0.97
CA SER A 31 -13.90 -4.51 1.02
C SER A 31 -13.86 -3.70 2.33
N ALA A 32 -13.55 -4.34 3.45
CA ALA A 32 -13.36 -3.66 4.73
C ALA A 32 -12.15 -2.71 4.70
N MET A 33 -11.02 -3.15 4.13
CA MET A 33 -9.83 -2.30 3.96
C MET A 33 -10.12 -1.09 3.06
N ILE A 34 -10.81 -1.29 1.94
CA ILE A 34 -11.23 -0.22 1.03
C ILE A 34 -12.14 0.77 1.77
N ALA A 35 -13.15 0.28 2.47
CA ALA A 35 -14.06 1.13 3.23
C ALA A 35 -13.34 1.97 4.31
N LEU A 36 -12.30 1.42 4.95
CA LEU A 36 -11.46 2.16 5.89
C LEU A 36 -10.61 3.24 5.22
N LEU A 37 -10.07 2.97 4.03
CA LEU A 37 -9.31 3.94 3.23
C LEU A 37 -10.21 5.07 2.68
N GLU A 38 -11.50 4.81 2.52
CA GLU A 38 -12.50 5.79 2.02
C GLU A 38 -13.16 6.61 3.13
N ARG A 39 -13.31 6.07 4.36
CA ARG A 39 -14.09 6.70 5.45
C ARG A 39 -13.53 8.00 6.04
N GLY A 40 -12.28 8.38 5.73
CA GLY A 40 -11.64 9.58 6.28
C GLY A 40 -10.53 9.29 7.30
N VAL A 41 -9.97 10.36 7.90
CA VAL A 41 -8.80 10.31 8.79
C VAL A 41 -8.99 9.25 9.90
N PRO A 42 -8.03 8.33 10.08
CA PRO A 42 -8.15 7.23 11.02
C PRO A 42 -8.21 7.70 12.47
N THR A 43 -8.96 6.97 13.29
CA THR A 43 -8.79 6.98 14.74
C THR A 43 -7.53 6.16 15.07
N ASP A 44 -6.74 6.61 16.05
CA ASP A 44 -5.36 6.15 16.38
C ASP A 44 -5.14 4.64 16.60
N GLU A 45 -6.18 3.81 16.49
CA GLU A 45 -6.15 2.39 16.79
C GLU A 45 -5.59 1.50 15.67
N GLN A 46 -5.39 2.04 14.45
CA GLN A 46 -4.92 1.26 13.29
C GLN A 46 -3.64 1.85 12.67
N GLY A 47 -2.48 1.45 13.19
CA GLY A 47 -1.18 2.00 12.75
C GLY A 47 -0.90 1.87 11.24
N TRP A 48 -1.29 0.76 10.60
CA TRP A 48 -1.15 0.61 9.13
C TRP A 48 -2.02 1.62 8.37
N LEU A 49 -3.21 1.95 8.90
CA LEU A 49 -4.14 2.88 8.29
C LEU A 49 -3.63 4.32 8.44
N ASN A 50 -2.99 4.66 9.57
CA ASN A 50 -2.30 5.93 9.75
C ASN A 50 -1.22 6.14 8.67
N LEU A 51 -0.44 5.10 8.36
CA LEU A 51 0.53 5.15 7.26
C LEU A 51 -0.15 5.29 5.90
N ALA A 52 -1.20 4.52 5.64
CA ALA A 52 -1.91 4.59 4.35
C ALA A 52 -2.56 5.96 4.10
N TRP A 53 -2.95 6.67 5.16
CA TRP A 53 -3.48 8.03 5.05
C TRP A 53 -2.44 9.11 4.80
N ARG A 54 -1.17 8.84 5.10
CA ARG A 54 -0.04 9.71 4.70
C ARG A 54 0.30 9.61 3.21
N LEU A 55 -0.17 8.56 2.52
CA LEU A 55 -0.02 8.49 1.06
C LEU A 55 -0.73 9.69 0.41
N PRO A 56 -0.09 10.30 -0.61
CA PRO A 56 -0.75 11.27 -1.47
C PRO A 56 -2.04 10.71 -2.08
N THR A 57 -2.96 11.60 -2.43
CA THR A 57 -4.30 11.23 -2.90
C THR A 57 -4.27 10.31 -4.12
N GLY A 58 -3.33 10.52 -5.06
CA GLY A 58 -3.20 9.68 -6.25
C GLY A 58 -2.82 8.25 -5.89
N LEU A 59 -1.77 8.04 -5.07
CA LEU A 59 -1.35 6.72 -4.63
C LEU A 59 -2.36 6.04 -3.71
N ARG A 60 -3.04 6.78 -2.83
CA ARG A 60 -4.13 6.21 -2.04
C ARG A 60 -5.27 5.72 -2.94
N SER A 61 -5.62 6.48 -3.98
CA SER A 61 -6.57 6.04 -5.01
C SER A 61 -6.06 4.81 -5.78
N ALA A 62 -4.76 4.75 -6.10
CA ALA A 62 -4.14 3.62 -6.75
C ALA A 62 -4.23 2.35 -5.89
N LEU A 63 -3.92 2.48 -4.60
CA LEU A 63 -4.03 1.39 -3.62
C LEU A 63 -5.47 0.84 -3.56
N ILE A 64 -6.46 1.71 -3.45
CA ILE A 64 -7.88 1.32 -3.45
C ILE A 64 -8.26 0.57 -4.73
N LYS A 65 -7.84 1.07 -5.91
CA LYS A 65 -8.09 0.43 -7.20
C LYS A 65 -7.47 -0.97 -7.29
N GLU A 66 -6.24 -1.14 -6.81
CA GLU A 66 -5.57 -2.45 -6.81
C GLU A 66 -6.23 -3.43 -5.84
N LEU A 67 -6.64 -2.98 -4.65
CA LEU A 67 -7.42 -3.80 -3.72
C LEU A 67 -8.76 -4.22 -4.34
N ALA A 68 -9.46 -3.29 -5.02
CA ALA A 68 -10.72 -3.58 -5.70
C ALA A 68 -10.52 -4.58 -6.87
N ALA A 69 -9.35 -4.57 -7.51
CA ALA A 69 -8.96 -5.53 -8.54
C ALA A 69 -8.52 -6.90 -7.99
N GLY A 70 -8.52 -7.10 -6.67
CA GLY A 70 -8.17 -8.36 -6.03
C GLY A 70 -6.70 -8.49 -5.62
N ASN A 71 -5.90 -7.43 -5.77
CA ASN A 71 -4.54 -7.37 -5.22
C ASN A 71 -4.61 -7.26 -3.69
N TRP A 72 -3.45 -7.30 -3.04
CA TRP A 72 -3.36 -7.33 -1.59
C TRP A 72 -2.11 -6.61 -1.07
N ILE A 73 -2.22 -5.97 0.10
CA ILE A 73 -1.07 -5.39 0.79
C ILE A 73 -0.31 -6.49 1.52
N VAL A 74 0.98 -6.63 1.26
CA VAL A 74 1.88 -7.49 2.04
C VAL A 74 2.41 -6.73 3.24
N SER A 75 2.87 -5.50 3.04
CA SER A 75 3.38 -4.64 4.10
C SER A 75 3.19 -3.16 3.79
N ILE A 76 3.17 -2.33 4.82
CA ILE A 76 3.25 -0.87 4.73
C ILE A 76 4.21 -0.35 5.79
N SER A 77 5.07 0.61 5.40
CA SER A 77 6.12 1.10 6.28
C SER A 77 6.58 2.53 5.96
N ASP A 78 7.25 3.16 6.92
CA ASP A 78 7.87 4.48 6.80
C ASP A 78 9.34 4.49 7.27
N THR A 79 10.13 3.54 6.76
CA THR A 79 11.52 3.31 7.17
C THR A 79 12.52 4.39 6.75
N GLY A 80 12.05 5.54 6.26
CA GLY A 80 12.90 6.62 5.73
C GLY A 80 13.48 6.36 4.34
N TRP A 81 13.05 5.27 3.67
CA TRP A 81 13.33 5.00 2.27
C TRP A 81 12.08 5.23 1.41
N PRO A 82 12.20 5.76 0.17
CA PRO A 82 13.42 6.25 -0.48
C PRO A 82 13.99 7.53 0.14
N HIS A 83 13.13 8.32 0.78
CA HIS A 83 13.50 9.54 1.51
C HIS A 83 12.85 9.59 2.90
N PRO A 84 13.37 10.41 3.83
CA PRO A 84 12.69 10.64 5.11
C PRO A 84 11.23 11.08 4.91
N GLY A 85 10.31 10.49 5.68
CA GLY A 85 8.87 10.79 5.59
C GLY A 85 8.10 9.97 4.55
N SER A 86 8.79 9.26 3.65
CA SER A 86 8.18 8.39 2.66
C SER A 86 7.35 7.28 3.31
N VAL A 87 6.27 6.89 2.64
CA VAL A 87 5.53 5.66 2.95
C VAL A 87 5.64 4.73 1.75
N VAL A 88 5.97 3.48 2.03
CA VAL A 88 6.13 2.42 1.04
C VAL A 88 5.18 1.29 1.34
N VAL A 89 4.40 0.89 0.34
CA VAL A 89 3.47 -0.23 0.39
C VAL A 89 3.97 -1.34 -0.51
N SER A 90 4.21 -2.53 0.05
CA SER A 90 4.48 -3.72 -0.76
C SER A 90 3.16 -4.43 -1.07
N MET A 91 2.92 -4.68 -2.35
CA MET A 91 1.74 -5.36 -2.87
C MET A 91 2.08 -6.79 -3.25
N ARG A 92 1.11 -7.70 -3.15
CA ARG A 92 1.32 -9.14 -3.35
C ARG A 92 1.47 -9.51 -4.83
N GLU A 93 0.62 -8.92 -5.66
CA GLU A 93 0.57 -9.19 -7.10
C GLU A 93 0.99 -7.96 -7.88
N ARG A 94 1.37 -8.15 -9.15
CA ARG A 94 1.70 -7.05 -10.08
C ARG A 94 0.54 -6.07 -10.22
N PHE A 95 0.84 -4.84 -10.63
CA PHE A 95 -0.19 -3.84 -10.85
C PHE A 95 -1.01 -4.20 -12.10
N HIS A 96 -2.31 -4.36 -11.91
CA HIS A 96 -3.22 -4.74 -12.98
C HIS A 96 -4.12 -3.58 -13.40
N ALA A 97 -4.77 -2.92 -12.43
CA ALA A 97 -5.72 -1.84 -12.69
C ALA A 97 -5.02 -0.51 -13.00
N THR A 98 -3.97 -0.22 -12.24
CA THR A 98 -3.27 1.07 -12.25
C THR A 98 -2.15 1.12 -13.28
N ARG A 99 -1.61 -0.03 -13.70
CA ARG A 99 -0.57 -0.11 -14.72
C ARG A 99 -0.96 0.52 -16.06
N ARG A 100 -2.23 0.38 -16.48
CA ARG A 100 -2.71 0.89 -17.78
C ARG A 100 -3.19 2.34 -17.72
N ALA A 101 -3.69 2.76 -16.57
CA ALA A 101 -4.22 4.10 -16.35
C ALA A 101 -3.98 4.51 -14.88
N PRO A 102 -2.75 4.94 -14.55
CA PRO A 102 -2.45 5.43 -13.22
C PRO A 102 -3.35 6.62 -12.86
N PRO A 103 -3.76 6.78 -11.59
CA PRO A 103 -4.41 8.01 -11.14
C PRO A 103 -3.56 9.25 -11.42
N GLN A 104 -4.18 10.42 -11.47
CA GLN A 104 -3.47 11.69 -11.63
C GLN A 104 -2.39 11.85 -10.54
N GLY A 105 -1.19 12.28 -10.95
CA GLY A 105 -0.04 12.44 -10.05
C GLY A 105 0.77 11.15 -9.83
N VAL A 106 0.23 9.99 -10.22
CA VAL A 106 0.90 8.70 -10.08
C VAL A 106 1.62 8.33 -11.37
N SER A 107 2.90 7.96 -11.25
CA SER A 107 3.68 7.38 -12.33
C SER A 107 3.83 5.89 -12.12
N TRP A 108 3.67 5.10 -13.18
CA TRP A 108 4.00 3.66 -13.16
C TRP A 108 5.35 3.43 -13.84
N ARG A 109 6.18 2.57 -13.24
CA ARG A 109 7.46 2.16 -13.82
C ARG A 109 7.70 0.67 -13.63
N ALA A 110 8.18 0.00 -14.68
CA ALA A 110 8.82 -1.30 -14.54
C ALA A 110 10.29 -1.10 -14.13
N VAL A 111 10.68 -1.67 -12.99
CA VAL A 111 12.02 -1.49 -12.40
C VAL A 111 12.88 -2.73 -12.61
N ASN A 112 12.24 -3.90 -12.71
CA ASN A 112 12.85 -5.21 -12.97
C ASN A 112 14.17 -5.41 -12.21
N VAL A 113 14.18 -5.15 -10.90
CA VAL A 113 15.31 -5.48 -10.03
C VAL A 113 15.04 -6.88 -9.49
N PRO A 114 15.69 -7.95 -9.99
CA PRO A 114 15.21 -9.33 -9.85
C PRO A 114 15.08 -9.84 -8.41
N HIS A 115 15.70 -9.15 -7.46
CA HIS A 115 15.77 -9.51 -6.05
C HIS A 115 15.03 -8.56 -5.11
N TYR A 116 14.45 -7.46 -5.62
CA TYR A 116 13.87 -6.42 -4.78
C TYR A 116 12.41 -6.12 -5.13
N TRP A 117 12.13 -5.60 -6.32
CA TRP A 117 10.76 -5.40 -6.82
C TRP A 117 10.75 -5.29 -8.35
N ARG A 118 9.59 -5.53 -8.95
CA ARG A 118 9.37 -5.66 -10.39
C ARG A 118 8.76 -4.41 -10.99
N GLU A 119 7.75 -3.88 -10.32
CA GLU A 119 6.98 -2.71 -10.74
C GLU A 119 6.81 -1.77 -9.55
N GLU A 120 6.72 -0.48 -9.81
CA GLU A 120 6.39 0.53 -8.81
C GLU A 120 5.37 1.53 -9.35
N LEU A 121 4.58 2.08 -8.45
CA LEU A 121 3.83 3.31 -8.62
C LEU A 121 4.43 4.35 -7.69
N SER A 122 4.73 5.53 -8.20
CA SER A 122 5.28 6.63 -7.42
C SER A 122 4.47 7.91 -7.55
N GLU A 123 4.46 8.70 -6.49
CA GLU A 123 3.95 10.07 -6.48
C GLU A 123 4.83 10.92 -5.58
N ASN A 124 5.21 12.10 -6.07
CA ASN A 124 5.98 13.07 -5.29
C ASN A 124 5.04 14.13 -4.72
N SER A 125 5.10 14.32 -3.42
CA SER A 125 4.35 15.37 -2.73
C SER A 125 5.29 16.16 -1.83
N GLY A 126 5.41 17.46 -2.10
CA GLY A 126 6.26 18.36 -1.31
C GLY A 126 7.74 17.95 -1.26
N GLY A 127 8.26 17.32 -2.32
CA GLY A 127 9.65 16.85 -2.37
C GLY A 127 9.89 15.48 -1.73
N THR A 128 8.86 14.85 -1.16
CA THR A 128 8.93 13.48 -0.64
C THR A 128 8.32 12.52 -1.66
N GLU A 129 9.02 11.42 -1.95
CA GLU A 129 8.53 10.36 -2.83
C GLU A 129 7.81 9.27 -2.03
N PHE A 130 6.66 8.83 -2.53
CA PHE A 130 5.87 7.76 -1.94
C PHE A 130 5.74 6.63 -2.95
N LEU A 131 5.66 5.38 -2.49
CA LEU A 131 5.74 4.22 -3.37
C LEU A 131 4.72 3.13 -3.03
N LEU A 132 4.16 2.52 -4.07
CA LEU A 132 3.63 1.15 -4.03
C LEU A 132 4.56 0.28 -4.89
N ILE A 133 4.99 -0.89 -4.39
CA ILE A 133 5.93 -1.81 -5.08
C ILE A 133 5.40 -3.25 -5.12
N THR A 134 5.92 -4.09 -6.02
CA THR A 134 5.52 -5.51 -6.23
C THR A 134 6.70 -6.44 -6.47
#